data_AF-A0A078SBN1-F1
#
_entry.id   AF-A0A078SBN1-F1
#
_cell.length_a   1.000
_cell.length_b   1.000
_cell.length_c   1.000
_cell.angle_alpha   90.00
_cell.angle_beta   90.00
_cell.angle_gamma   90.00
#
_symmetry.space_group_name_H-M   'P 1'
#
loop_
_entity.id
_entity.type
_entity.pdbx_description
1 polymer ?
#
loop_
_entity_poly.entity_id
_entity_poly.type
_entity_poly.pdbx_seq_one_letter_code
_entity_poly.pdbx_strand_id
1 'polypeptide(L)' 'MTCSPKQGVKLEITRMNEVKVVYEGQDITVYEQLPAGHFFLQPCSCSNTAETVDCVMKHPKWRLSLQTHKLIDIR' A
#
# COMPACT_ATOMS: atom_id res chain seq x y z
N MET A 1 -9.00 -10.07 -6.24
CA MET A 1 -9.69 -8.96 -5.54
C MET A 1 -8.66 -8.14 -4.79
N THR A 2 -8.59 -6.84 -5.06
CA THR A 2 -7.65 -5.90 -4.43
C THR A 2 -8.39 -5.04 -3.43
N CYS A 3 -7.98 -5.06 -2.17
CA CYS A 3 -8.53 -4.22 -1.13
C CYS A 3 -7.57 -3.09 -0.81
N SER A 4 -8.08 -1.86 -0.77
CA SER A 4 -7.34 -0.71 -0.27
C SER A 4 -7.93 -0.24 1.05
N PRO A 5 -7.51 -0.84 2.17
CA PRO A 5 -8.01 -0.44 3.47
C PRO A 5 -7.52 0.98 3.80
N LYS A 6 -8.47 1.85 4.13
CA LYS A 6 -8.16 3.16 4.72
C LYS A 6 -8.04 3.02 6.22
N GLN A 7 -7.10 3.75 6.82
CA GLN A 7 -6.90 3.76 8.26
C GLN A 7 -8.20 4.22 8.97
N GLY A 8 -8.62 3.46 9.98
CA GLY A 8 -9.83 3.76 10.77
C GLY A 8 -11.16 3.24 10.19
N VAL A 9 -11.16 2.54 9.06
CA VAL A 9 -12.38 1.96 8.47
C VAL A 9 -12.45 0.46 8.74
N LYS A 10 -13.60 -0.03 9.19
CA LYS A 10 -13.84 -1.46 9.38
C LYS A 10 -13.89 -2.13 7.99
N LEU A 11 -12.94 -3.02 7.73
CA LEU A 11 -12.92 -3.83 6.51
C LEU A 11 -14.11 -4.81 6.54
N GLU A 12 -15.08 -4.61 5.64
CA GLU A 12 -16.20 -5.55 5.45
C GLU A 12 -15.85 -6.70 4.48
N ILE A 13 -14.67 -6.66 3.88
CA ILE A 13 -14.22 -7.65 2.92
C ILE A 13 -13.52 -8.79 3.65
N THR A 14 -14.13 -9.98 3.60
CA THR A 14 -13.64 -11.21 4.26
C THR A 14 -12.68 -12.03 3.40
N ARG A 15 -12.59 -11.74 2.10
CA ARG A 15 -11.67 -12.41 1.15
C ARG A 15 -10.96 -11.38 0.27
N MET A 16 -9.64 -11.34 0.36
CA MET A 16 -8.80 -10.50 -0.50
C MET A 16 -7.54 -11.26 -0.91
N ASN A 17 -7.09 -11.06 -2.15
CA ASN A 17 -5.85 -11.65 -2.64
C ASN A 17 -4.70 -10.64 -2.56
N GLU A 18 -5.05 -9.37 -2.73
CA GLU A 18 -4.14 -8.24 -2.74
C GLU A 18 -4.59 -7.18 -1.74
N VAL A 19 -3.65 -6.66 -0.97
CA VAL A 19 -3.81 -5.48 -0.12
C VAL A 19 -2.94 -4.37 -0.67
N LYS A 20 -3.55 -3.22 -0.97
CA LYS A 20 -2.82 -2.03 -1.41
C LYS A 20 -3.07 -0.87 -0.46
N VAL A 21 -2.06 -0.49 0.31
CA VAL A 21 -2.14 0.58 1.31
C VAL A 21 -1.47 1.84 0.78
N VAL A 22 -2.08 3.00 1.01
CA VAL A 22 -1.45 4.29 0.73
C VAL A 22 -0.61 4.69 1.93
N TYR A 23 0.69 4.92 1.71
CA TYR A 23 1.62 5.29 2.77
C TYR A 23 1.57 6.79 3.06
N GLU A 24 1.32 7.09 4.33
CA GLU A 24 1.20 8.41 4.95
C GLU A 24 2.07 8.51 6.21
N GLY A 25 3.01 7.56 6.42
CA GLY A 25 3.84 7.48 7.63
C GLY A 25 3.24 6.62 8.75
N GLN A 26 2.20 5.85 8.46
CA GLN A 26 1.56 4.96 9.41
C GLN A 26 2.27 3.60 9.51
N ASP A 27 2.01 2.88 10.60
CA ASP A 27 2.48 1.51 10.77
C ASP A 27 1.78 0.58 9.76
N ILE A 28 2.58 -0.15 8.97
CA ILE A 28 2.07 -1.05 7.93
C ILE A 28 1.89 -2.49 8.43
N THR A 29 2.45 -2.85 9.58
CA THR A 29 2.42 -4.23 10.11
C THR A 29 1.01 -4.67 10.49
N VAL A 30 0.15 -3.73 10.87
CA VAL A 30 -1.28 -3.98 11.13
C VAL A 30 -1.99 -4.61 9.94
N TYR A 31 -1.57 -4.28 8.72
CA TYR A 31 -2.17 -4.82 7.50
C TYR A 31 -1.61 -6.19 7.14
N GLU A 32 -0.43 -6.58 7.64
CA GLU A 32 0.14 -7.92 7.41
C GLU A 32 -0.70 -9.04 8.08
N GLN A 33 -1.57 -8.69 9.03
CA GLN A 33 -2.50 -9.61 9.67
C GLN A 33 -3.69 -9.94 8.75
N LEU A 34 -3.88 -9.19 7.67
CA LEU A 34 -4.94 -9.45 6.69
C LEU A 34 -4.62 -10.73 5.90
N PRO A 35 -5.62 -11.59 5.64
CA PRO A 35 -5.42 -12.84 4.88
C PRO A 35 -5.25 -12.56 3.36
N ALA A 36 -4.15 -11.91 2.99
CA ALA A 36 -3.79 -11.57 1.62
C ALA A 36 -2.47 -12.25 1.20
N GLY A 37 -2.37 -12.63 -0.08
CA GLY A 37 -1.14 -13.22 -0.63
C GLY A 37 -0.13 -12.18 -1.12
N HIS A 38 -0.60 -10.96 -1.39
CA HIS A 38 0.22 -9.89 -1.95
C HIS A 38 -0.04 -8.57 -1.22
N PHE A 39 1.04 -7.90 -0.82
CA PHE A 39 1.00 -6.62 -0.12
C PHE A 39 1.70 -5.56 -0.96
N PHE A 40 1.00 -4.46 -1.20
CA PHE A 40 1.47 -3.34 -1.99
C PHE A 40 1.40 -2.05 -1.18
N LEU A 41 2.50 -1.30 -1.21
CA LEU A 41 2.58 0.02 -0.60
C LEU A 41 2.65 1.08 -1.69
N GLN A 42 1.72 2.04 -1.65
CA GLN A 42 1.61 3.10 -2.64
C GLN A 42 1.91 4.45 -1.97
N PRO A 43 2.81 5.27 -2.51
CA PRO A 43 2.98 6.64 -2.02
C PRO A 43 1.68 7.45 -2.22
N CYS A 44 1.31 8.28 -1.24
CA CYS A 44 0.16 9.20 -1.35
C CYS A 44 0.41 10.28 -2.40
N SER A 45 1.66 10.76 -2.45
CA SER A 45 2.13 11.81 -3.34
C SER A 45 3.50 11.42 -3.88
N CYS A 46 3.87 11.88 -5.08
CA CYS A 46 5.21 11.62 -5.64
C CYS A 46 6.35 12.11 -4.70
N SER A 47 6.05 13.03 -3.78
CA SER A 47 6.97 13.54 -2.76
C SER A 47 7.33 12.54 -1.65
N ASN A 48 6.43 11.61 -1.27
CA ASN A 48 6.69 10.65 -0.18
C ASN A 48 7.20 9.28 -0.69
N THR A 49 7.62 9.24 -1.95
CA THR A 49 8.15 8.04 -2.60
C THR A 49 9.38 7.51 -1.88
N ALA A 50 10.31 8.38 -1.47
CA ALA A 50 11.54 7.96 -0.80
C ALA A 50 11.26 7.23 0.54
N GLU A 51 10.38 7.78 1.37
CA GLU A 51 9.98 7.17 2.63
C GLU A 51 9.21 5.86 2.41
N THR A 52 8.33 5.84 1.40
CA THR A 52 7.60 4.63 1.02
C THR A 52 8.56 3.52 0.58
N VAL A 53 9.59 3.86 -0.20
CA VAL A 53 10.63 2.92 -0.66
C VAL A 53 11.42 2.37 0.52
N ASP A 54 11.86 3.23 1.44
CA ASP A 54 12.60 2.81 2.64
C ASP A 54 11.76 1.87 3.52
N CYS A 55 10.47 2.17 3.68
CA CYS A 55 9.53 1.30 4.38
C CYS A 55 9.38 -0.07 3.69
N VAL A 56 9.20 -0.10 2.37
CA VAL A 56 9.13 -1.36 1.61
C VAL A 56 10.43 -2.15 1.72
N MET A 57 11.60 -1.49 1.71
CA MET A 57 12.89 -2.17 1.89
C MET A 57 13.04 -2.80 3.27
N LYS A 58 12.49 -2.16 4.32
CA LYS A 58 12.45 -2.72 5.68
C LYS A 58 11.45 -3.87 5.83
N HIS A 59 10.45 -3.95 4.96
CA HIS A 59 9.38 -4.94 5.03
C HIS A 59 9.31 -5.80 3.75
N PRO A 60 10.07 -6.91 3.66
CA PRO A 60 10.24 -7.68 2.41
C PRO A 60 8.96 -8.34 1.87
N LYS A 61 7.90 -8.43 2.69
CA LYS A 61 6.58 -8.88 2.24
C LYS A 61 5.89 -7.86 1.33
N TRP A 62 6.27 -6.60 1.43
CA TRP A 62 5.63 -5.49 0.73
C TRP A 62 6.32 -5.22 -0.59
N ARG A 63 5.53 -4.75 -1.56
CA ARG A 63 6.00 -4.33 -2.87
C ARG A 63 5.60 -2.89 -3.11
N LEU A 64 6.49 -2.11 -3.72
CA LEU A 64 6.17 -0.74 -4.09
C LEU A 64 5.19 -0.73 -5.27
N SER A 65 4.09 0.02 -5.13
CA SER A 65 3.11 0.28 -6.18
C SER A 65 3.18 1.76 -6.54
N LEU A 66 3.71 2.11 -7.71
CA LEU A 66 3.78 3.49 -8.17
C LEU A 66 2.60 3.83 -9.09
N GLN A 67 2.05 5.04 -8.94
CA GLN A 67 1.07 5.57 -9.88
C GLN A 67 1.79 6.09 -11.12
N THR A 68 2.10 5.18 -12.05
CA THR A 68 2.83 5.50 -13.28
C THR A 68 2.18 6.61 -14.11
N HIS A 69 0.84 6.68 -14.16
CA HIS A 69 0.10 7.75 -14.86
C HIS A 69 0.43 9.17 -14.32
N LYS A 70 0.67 9.33 -13.01
CA LYS A 70 1.11 10.60 -12.41
C LYS A 70 2.57 10.94 -12.71
N LEU A 71 3.41 9.92 -12.94
CA LEU A 71 4.82 10.10 -13.30
C LEU A 71 5.00 10.53 -14.76
N ILE A 72 4.07 10.14 -15.63
CA ILE A 72 4.11 10.41 -17.07
C ILE A 72 3.13 11.50 -17.52
N ASP A 73 2.51 12.22 -16.56
CA ASP A 73 1.54 13.31 -16.78
C ASP A 73 0.36 12.92 -17.71
N ILE A 74 -0.15 11.69 -17.57
CA ILE A 74 -1.33 11.22 -18.29
C ILE A 74 -2.53 11.24 -17.32
N ARG A 75 -3.58 11.96 -17.71
CA ARG A 75 -4.77 12.25 -16.90
C ARG A 75 -5.99 11.42 -17.31
#